data_AF-H3KEH6-F1
#
_entry.id   AF-H3KEH6-F1
#
_cell.length_a   1.000
_cell.length_b   1.000
_cell.length_c   1.000
_cell.angle_alpha   90.00
_cell.angle_beta   90.00
_cell.angle_gamma   90.00
#
_symmetry.space_group_name_H-M   'P 1'
#
loop_
_entity.id
_entity.type
_entity.pdbx_description
1 polymer ?
#
loop_
_entity_poly.entity_id
_entity_poly.type
_entity_poly.pdbx_seq_one_letter_code
_entity_poly.pdbx_strand_id
1 'polypeptide(L)'
;GFTVAGAGAFIAEHSQNRELGRGRPDTNDRAEAGRFAEAVLRKVLAAEEASTLPVTVPGEGDYKPYGAVKAVPVVAHPERCQQCGDCAEKCPVGIIDPLSFAVTDPASCIGCRACTAACPDGARDLPEPGRTMIAEFMAKLLATQGAPKPNLILL
;
A
#
# COMPACT_ATOMS: atom_id res chain seq x y z
N GLY A 1 11.77 -2.22 -25.24
CA GLY A 1 11.40 -2.84 -23.94
C GLY A 1 12.02 -2.05 -22.80
N PHE A 2 11.85 -2.49 -21.56
CA PHE A 2 12.54 -1.95 -20.38
C PHE A 2 13.56 -2.97 -19.85
N THR A 3 14.66 -2.50 -19.24
CA THR A 3 15.59 -3.37 -18.49
C THR A 3 15.51 -3.05 -17.01
N VAL A 4 15.35 -4.08 -16.17
CA VAL A 4 15.33 -3.94 -14.72
C VAL A 4 16.77 -3.86 -14.20
N ALA A 5 17.18 -2.69 -13.73
CA ALA A 5 18.55 -2.45 -13.24
C ALA A 5 18.75 -2.81 -11.75
N GLY A 6 17.66 -3.01 -11.01
CA GLY A 6 17.64 -3.37 -9.59
C GLY A 6 16.21 -3.65 -9.11
N ALA A 7 16.07 -4.41 -8.02
CA ALA A 7 14.79 -4.71 -7.40
C ALA A 7 14.90 -4.67 -5.86
N GLY A 8 13.83 -4.22 -5.19
CA GLY A 8 13.80 -4.17 -3.73
C GLY A 8 12.40 -4.36 -3.18
N ALA A 9 12.30 -5.00 -2.01
CA ALA A 9 11.08 -5.11 -1.22
C ALA A 9 11.33 -4.46 0.15
N PHE A 10 10.65 -3.35 0.40
CA PHE A 10 10.77 -2.56 1.62
C PHE A 10 9.53 -2.72 2.48
N ILE A 11 9.74 -2.97 3.77
CA ILE A 11 8.66 -3.17 4.72
C ILE A 11 8.07 -1.82 5.14
N ALA A 12 6.75 -1.78 5.22
CA ALA A 12 5.97 -0.65 5.70
C ALA A 12 4.79 -1.15 6.55
N GLU A 13 4.15 -0.23 7.27
CA GLU A 13 2.89 -0.50 7.97
C GLU A 13 1.80 -1.00 7.00
N HIS A 14 1.05 -2.01 7.42
CA HIS A 14 0.02 -2.62 6.61
C HIS A 14 -1.26 -1.76 6.55
N SER A 15 -1.81 -1.55 5.35
CA SER A 15 -2.95 -0.65 5.10
C SER A 15 -4.25 -1.00 5.84
N GLN A 16 -4.45 -2.28 6.16
CA GLN A 16 -5.64 -2.80 6.87
C GLN A 16 -5.46 -2.98 8.38
N ASN A 17 -4.22 -3.00 8.89
CA ASN A 17 -3.95 -3.25 10.29
C ASN A 17 -2.63 -2.57 10.68
N ARG A 18 -2.73 -1.60 11.57
CA ARG A 18 -1.58 -0.76 11.97
C ARG A 18 -0.60 -1.45 12.92
N GLU A 19 -0.88 -2.66 13.40
CA GLU A 19 0.08 -3.46 14.18
C GLU A 19 1.11 -4.13 13.27
N LEU A 20 0.69 -4.60 12.09
CA LEU A 20 1.60 -5.26 11.14
C LEU A 20 2.52 -4.23 10.52
N GLY A 21 3.83 -4.36 10.77
CA GLY A 21 4.82 -3.39 10.31
C GLY A 21 4.73 -2.05 11.04
N ARG A 22 4.12 -2.00 12.22
CA ARG A 22 4.01 -0.80 13.05
C ARG A 22 5.38 -0.11 13.17
N GLY A 23 5.39 1.21 12.94
CA GLY A 23 6.60 2.03 13.04
C GLY A 23 7.55 1.94 11.85
N ARG A 24 7.25 1.10 10.84
CA ARG A 24 8.01 0.99 9.59
C ARG A 24 7.27 1.77 8.47
N PRO A 25 7.97 2.47 7.56
CA PRO A 25 9.41 2.60 7.49
C PRO A 25 9.98 3.54 8.57
N ASP A 26 10.95 3.03 9.32
CA ASP A 26 11.73 3.77 10.31
C ASP A 26 12.96 4.44 9.67
N THR A 27 13.83 5.03 10.50
CA THR A 27 15.06 5.68 10.02
C THR A 27 16.01 4.70 9.31
N ASN A 28 16.10 3.45 9.77
CA ASN A 28 16.95 2.45 9.15
C ASN A 28 16.37 2.00 7.80
N ASP A 29 15.05 1.82 7.68
CA ASP A 29 14.41 1.49 6.40
C ASP A 29 14.65 2.55 5.34
N ARG A 30 14.50 3.82 5.73
CA ARG A 30 14.73 4.94 4.84
C ARG A 30 16.18 5.01 4.41
N ALA A 31 17.10 4.74 5.33
CA ALA A 31 18.52 4.66 5.02
C ALA A 31 18.86 3.48 4.08
N GLU A 32 18.24 2.32 4.26
CA GLU A 32 18.39 1.16 3.38
C GLU A 32 17.83 1.44 1.98
N ALA A 33 16.64 2.03 1.88
CA ALA A 33 16.05 2.45 0.61
C ALA A 33 16.92 3.50 -0.11
N GLY A 34 17.49 4.45 0.64
CA GLY A 34 18.43 5.44 0.11
C GLY A 34 19.70 4.81 -0.46
N ARG A 35 20.34 3.91 0.29
CA ARG A 35 21.53 3.17 -0.17
C ARG A 35 21.24 2.33 -1.41
N PHE A 36 20.07 1.68 -1.46
CA PHE A 36 19.63 0.95 -2.64
C PHE A 36 19.49 1.88 -3.86
N ALA A 37 18.81 3.01 -3.71
CA ALA A 37 18.63 3.97 -4.79
C ALA A 37 19.98 4.51 -5.32
N GLU A 38 20.91 4.85 -4.43
CA GLU A 38 22.26 5.27 -4.80
C GLU A 38 23.01 4.18 -5.57
N ALA A 39 22.91 2.92 -5.15
CA ALA A 39 23.56 1.80 -5.81
C ALA A 39 22.99 1.56 -7.21
N VAL A 40 21.65 1.58 -7.37
CA VAL A 40 20.99 1.50 -8.68
C VAL A 40 21.44 2.65 -9.58
N LEU A 41 21.46 3.88 -9.05
CA LEU A 41 21.88 5.05 -9.83
C LEU A 41 23.34 4.92 -10.30
N ARG A 42 24.27 4.52 -9.43
CA ARG A 42 25.67 4.28 -9.81
C ARG A 42 25.78 3.23 -10.90
N LYS A 43 25.07 2.11 -10.76
CA LYS A 43 25.05 1.02 -11.75
C LYS A 43 24.53 1.51 -13.10
N VAL A 44 23.43 2.27 -13.12
CA VAL A 44 22.85 2.83 -14.35
C VAL A 44 23.78 3.84 -15.01
N LEU A 45 24.42 4.72 -14.23
CA LEU A 45 25.34 5.73 -14.77
C LEU A 45 26.65 5.14 -15.30
N ALA A 46 27.08 4.00 -14.78
CA ALA A 46 28.29 3.31 -15.22
C ALA A 46 28.07 2.36 -16.40
N ALA A 47 26.82 2.05 -16.74
CA ALA A 47 26.51 1.12 -17.82
C ALA A 47 26.61 1.80 -19.19
N GLU A 48 27.40 1.20 -20.09
CA GLU A 48 27.47 1.64 -21.50
C GLU A 48 26.21 1.24 -22.27
N GLU A 49 25.62 0.09 -21.91
CA GLU A 49 24.41 -0.43 -22.54
C GLU A 49 23.43 -0.99 -21.51
N ALA A 50 22.14 -0.76 -21.73
CA ALA A 50 21.08 -1.26 -20.84
C ALA A 50 21.02 -2.80 -20.78
N SER A 51 21.53 -3.50 -21.79
CA SER A 51 21.62 -4.98 -21.85
C SER A 51 22.49 -5.58 -20.73
N THR A 52 23.38 -4.79 -20.15
CA THR A 52 24.32 -5.20 -19.08
C THR A 52 23.76 -5.04 -17.68
N LEU A 53 22.59 -4.42 -17.54
CA LEU A 53 21.96 -4.11 -16.26
C LEU A 53 21.06 -5.19 -15.62
N PRO A 54 20.59 -6.26 -16.31
CA PRO A 54 19.48 -7.05 -15.79
C PRO A 54 19.82 -7.71 -14.45
N VAL A 55 18.85 -7.70 -13.54
CA VAL A 55 18.89 -8.46 -12.28
C VAL A 55 17.87 -9.60 -12.32
N THR A 56 18.21 -10.73 -11.71
CA THR A 56 17.26 -11.83 -11.53
C THR A 56 16.36 -11.54 -10.33
N VAL A 57 15.05 -11.43 -10.57
CA VAL A 57 14.05 -11.20 -9.52
C VAL A 57 13.31 -12.51 -9.24
N PRO A 58 13.25 -12.98 -7.98
CA PRO A 58 12.52 -14.19 -7.62
C PRO A 58 11.01 -13.98 -7.76
N GLY A 59 10.31 -15.05 -8.15
CA GLY A 59 8.86 -15.04 -8.37
C GLY A 59 8.51 -15.14 -9.85
N GLU A 60 8.76 -16.31 -10.44
CA GLU A 60 8.24 -16.66 -11.76
C GLU A 60 6.81 -17.22 -11.63
N GLY A 61 5.95 -16.88 -12.57
CA GLY A 61 4.60 -17.44 -12.68
C GLY A 61 3.50 -16.39 -12.88
N ASP A 62 2.30 -16.88 -13.17
CA ASP A 62 1.14 -16.02 -13.36
C ASP A 62 0.77 -15.30 -12.07
N TYR A 63 0.63 -13.98 -12.16
CA TYR A 63 0.05 -13.20 -11.06
C TYR A 63 -1.35 -13.72 -10.78
N LYS A 64 -1.67 -13.90 -9.49
CA LYS A 64 -3.05 -14.19 -9.10
C LYS A 64 -3.94 -13.04 -9.58
N PRO A 65 -5.08 -13.34 -10.22
CA PRO A 65 -6.01 -12.30 -10.62
C PRO A 65 -6.45 -11.52 -9.39
N TYR A 66 -6.49 -10.20 -9.53
CA TYR A 66 -6.91 -9.33 -8.44
C TYR A 66 -8.38 -9.63 -8.11
N GLY A 67 -8.66 -9.97 -6.84
CA GLY A 67 -10.01 -10.28 -6.40
C GLY A 67 -10.87 -9.03 -6.27
N ALA A 68 -12.18 -9.16 -6.46
CA ALA A 68 -13.11 -8.06 -6.19
C ALA A 68 -13.10 -7.68 -4.71
N VAL A 69 -13.01 -6.39 -4.42
CA VAL A 69 -13.13 -5.88 -3.05
C VAL A 69 -14.59 -6.01 -2.60
N LYS A 70 -14.83 -6.73 -1.50
CA LYS A 70 -16.18 -7.04 -1.01
C LYS A 70 -16.87 -5.88 -0.27
N ALA A 71 -16.11 -4.88 0.18
CA ALA A 71 -16.62 -3.72 0.89
C ALA A 71 -15.72 -2.50 0.65
N VAL A 72 -16.34 -1.36 0.34
CA VAL A 72 -15.65 -0.10 0.05
C VAL A 72 -15.84 0.90 1.20
N PRO A 73 -14.83 1.73 1.53
CA PRO A 73 -15.00 2.75 2.56
C PRO A 73 -15.99 3.85 2.19
N VAL A 74 -16.95 4.09 3.08
CA VAL A 74 -17.97 5.14 2.99
C VAL A 74 -17.85 6.07 4.19
N VAL A 75 -18.59 7.18 4.20
CA VAL A 75 -18.75 7.99 5.42
C VAL A 75 -19.63 7.21 6.41
N ALA A 76 -19.02 6.26 7.12
CA ALA A 76 -19.68 5.35 8.04
C ALA A 76 -20.13 6.04 9.34
N HIS A 77 -19.44 7.12 9.71
CA HIS A 77 -19.71 7.95 10.88
C HIS A 77 -19.94 9.41 10.45
N PRO A 78 -21.10 9.73 9.85
CA PRO A 78 -21.39 11.07 9.33
C PRO A 78 -21.32 12.15 10.40
N GLU A 79 -21.60 11.81 11.66
CA GLU A 79 -21.51 12.72 12.81
C GLU A 79 -20.09 13.21 13.10
N ARG A 80 -19.07 12.52 12.56
CA ARG A 80 -17.66 12.88 12.72
C ARG A 80 -17.09 13.60 11.50
N CYS A 81 -17.82 13.63 10.39
CA CYS A 81 -17.31 14.15 9.13
C CYS A 81 -17.25 15.69 9.15
N GLN A 82 -16.03 16.24 9.08
CA GLN A 82 -15.79 17.69 8.98
C GLN A 82 -15.72 18.20 7.53
N GLN A 83 -16.02 17.35 6.55
CA GLN A 83 -16.02 17.70 5.12
C GLN A 83 -14.68 18.27 4.60
N CYS A 84 -13.55 17.82 5.16
CA CYS A 84 -12.22 18.33 4.80
C CYS A 84 -11.74 17.95 3.38
N GLY A 85 -12.27 16.88 2.79
CA GLY A 85 -11.91 16.43 1.45
C GLY A 85 -10.67 15.52 1.35
N ASP A 86 -9.91 15.31 2.43
CA ASP A 86 -8.68 14.48 2.42
C ASP A 86 -8.91 13.08 1.82
N CYS A 87 -10.06 12.48 2.13
CA CYS A 87 -10.42 11.16 1.62
C CYS A 87 -10.56 11.12 0.09
N ALA A 88 -11.04 12.19 -0.54
CA ALA A 88 -11.15 12.31 -1.99
C ALA A 88 -9.77 12.57 -2.60
N GLU A 89 -9.00 13.50 -2.03
CA GLU A 89 -7.65 13.84 -2.48
C GLU A 89 -6.70 12.63 -2.46
N LYS A 90 -6.76 11.81 -1.40
CA LYS A 90 -5.89 10.64 -1.24
C LYS A 90 -6.38 9.39 -1.99
N CYS A 91 -7.50 9.46 -2.71
CA CYS A 91 -7.99 8.32 -3.49
C CYS A 91 -7.17 8.14 -4.78
N PRO A 92 -6.31 7.12 -4.91
CA PRO A 92 -5.46 6.98 -6.10
C PRO A 92 -6.23 6.61 -7.36
N VAL A 93 -7.48 6.15 -7.21
CA VAL A 93 -8.37 5.75 -8.33
C VAL A 93 -9.52 6.75 -8.55
N GLY A 94 -9.56 7.86 -7.80
CA GLY A 94 -10.49 8.96 -8.06
C GLY A 94 -11.99 8.64 -7.92
N ILE A 95 -12.37 7.60 -7.15
CA ILE A 95 -13.77 7.12 -7.05
C ILE A 95 -14.60 7.84 -5.97
N ILE A 96 -14.07 8.88 -5.35
CA ILE A 96 -14.73 9.60 -4.26
C ILE A 96 -15.06 11.00 -4.78
N ASP A 97 -16.34 11.33 -4.82
CA ASP A 97 -16.79 12.65 -5.20
C ASP A 97 -16.36 13.70 -4.15
N PRO A 98 -15.69 14.80 -4.54
CA PRO A 98 -15.12 15.75 -3.58
C PRO A 98 -16.17 16.65 -2.90
N LEU A 99 -17.42 16.66 -3.36
CA LEU A 99 -18.49 17.51 -2.81
C LEU A 99 -19.42 16.72 -1.88
N SER A 100 -19.87 15.56 -2.33
CA SER A 100 -20.77 14.66 -1.61
C SER A 100 -20.05 13.59 -0.79
N PHE A 101 -18.76 13.36 -1.06
CA PHE A 101 -17.94 12.28 -0.48
C PHE A 101 -18.45 10.86 -0.77
N ALA A 102 -19.45 10.73 -1.64
CA ALA A 102 -19.99 9.46 -2.08
C ALA A 102 -18.95 8.68 -2.93
N VAL A 103 -19.03 7.36 -2.87
CA VAL A 103 -18.26 6.48 -3.76
C VAL A 103 -19.01 6.35 -5.08
N THR A 104 -18.42 6.80 -6.18
CA THR A 104 -19.06 6.85 -7.51
C THR A 104 -18.86 5.57 -8.32
N ASP A 105 -17.71 4.91 -8.14
CA ASP A 105 -17.42 3.61 -8.74
C ASP A 105 -16.82 2.64 -7.69
N PRO A 106 -17.67 1.91 -6.95
CA PRO A 106 -17.21 0.95 -5.96
C PRO A 106 -16.36 -0.19 -6.55
N ALA A 107 -16.56 -0.56 -7.82
CA ALA A 107 -15.89 -1.69 -8.44
C ALA A 107 -14.40 -1.41 -8.73
N SER A 108 -14.06 -0.14 -8.95
CA SER A 108 -12.67 0.32 -9.14
C SER A 108 -11.88 0.49 -7.84
N CYS A 109 -12.49 0.25 -6.68
CA CYS A 109 -11.78 0.30 -5.40
C CYS A 109 -10.72 -0.81 -5.30
N ILE A 110 -9.45 -0.41 -5.16
CA ILE A 110 -8.30 -1.32 -4.99
C ILE A 110 -7.98 -1.66 -3.52
N GLY A 111 -8.90 -1.38 -2.59
CA GLY A 111 -8.76 -1.75 -1.18
C GLY A 111 -7.55 -1.16 -0.44
N CYS A 112 -6.94 -0.08 -0.95
CA CYS A 112 -5.68 0.49 -0.45
C CYS A 112 -5.77 1.21 0.91
N ARG A 113 -6.98 1.61 1.33
CA ARG A 113 -7.27 2.30 2.61
C ARG A 113 -6.63 3.67 2.81
N ALA A 114 -6.12 4.28 1.75
CA ALA A 114 -5.61 5.65 1.81
C ALA A 114 -6.67 6.63 2.33
N CYS A 115 -7.92 6.51 1.88
CA CYS A 115 -9.00 7.41 2.27
C CYS A 115 -9.45 7.27 3.74
N THR A 116 -9.34 6.08 4.33
CA THR A 116 -9.62 5.86 5.75
C THR A 116 -8.46 6.33 6.62
N ALA A 117 -7.22 6.07 6.17
CA ALA A 117 -6.02 6.51 6.87
C ALA A 117 -5.86 8.04 6.89
N ALA A 118 -6.32 8.70 5.83
CA ALA A 118 -6.29 10.16 5.70
C ALA A 118 -7.44 10.88 6.42
N CYS A 119 -8.46 10.16 6.91
CA CYS A 119 -9.58 10.79 7.60
C CYS A 119 -9.19 11.10 9.06
N PRO A 120 -9.03 12.38 9.44
CA PRO A 120 -8.53 12.74 10.77
C PRO A 120 -9.48 12.33 11.90
N ASP A 121 -10.79 12.40 11.66
CA ASP A 121 -11.83 12.14 12.66
C ASP A 121 -12.38 10.70 12.60
N GLY A 122 -11.82 9.84 11.74
CA GLY A 122 -12.31 8.47 11.55
C GLY A 122 -13.76 8.40 11.05
N ALA A 123 -14.23 9.42 10.34
CA ALA A 123 -15.58 9.48 9.77
C ALA A 123 -15.78 8.47 8.63
N ARG A 124 -14.70 8.16 7.89
CA ARG A 124 -14.70 7.26 6.74
C ARG A 124 -14.09 5.90 7.09
N ASP A 125 -14.88 4.85 6.94
CA ASP A 125 -14.48 3.46 7.18
C ASP A 125 -15.33 2.50 6.34
N LEU A 126 -15.06 1.20 6.42
CA LEU A 126 -15.96 0.19 5.86
C LEU A 126 -17.30 0.19 6.58
N PRO A 127 -18.41 0.01 5.84
CA PRO A 127 -19.68 -0.32 6.46
C PRO A 127 -19.61 -1.73 7.08
N GLU A 128 -20.46 -1.97 8.08
CA GLU A 128 -20.72 -3.33 8.54
C GLU A 128 -21.46 -4.15 7.46
N PRO A 129 -21.26 -5.47 7.39
CA PRO A 129 -20.37 -6.29 8.23
C PRO A 129 -18.89 -6.30 7.79
N GLY A 130 -18.55 -5.54 6.74
CA GLY A 130 -17.21 -5.56 6.14
C GLY A 130 -16.09 -5.18 7.10
N ARG A 131 -16.34 -4.20 7.97
CA ARG A 131 -15.38 -3.76 9.00
C ARG A 131 -15.03 -4.89 9.96
N THR A 132 -16.04 -5.55 10.52
CA THR A 132 -15.85 -6.69 11.43
C THR A 132 -15.12 -7.84 10.75
N MET A 133 -15.50 -8.23 9.54
CA MET A 133 -14.84 -9.33 8.81
C MET A 133 -13.36 -9.06 8.56
N ILE A 134 -12.99 -7.84 8.15
CA ILE A 134 -11.59 -7.48 7.94
C ILE A 134 -10.83 -7.50 9.28
N ALA A 135 -11.41 -6.95 10.35
CA ALA A 135 -10.77 -6.97 11.67
C ALA A 135 -10.46 -8.39 12.15
N GLU A 136 -11.43 -9.31 12.04
CA GLU A 136 -11.23 -10.73 12.40
C GLU A 136 -10.17 -11.42 11.54
N PHE A 137 -10.17 -11.17 10.23
CA PHE A 137 -9.17 -11.73 9.33
C PHE A 137 -7.77 -11.22 9.67
N MET A 138 -7.63 -9.92 9.90
CA MET A 138 -6.34 -9.34 10.29
C MET A 138 -5.87 -9.90 11.64
N ALA A 139 -6.74 -10.03 12.64
CA ALA A 139 -6.38 -10.62 13.93
C ALA A 139 -5.83 -12.05 13.79
N LYS A 140 -6.42 -12.87 12.93
CA LYS A 140 -5.91 -14.22 12.60
C LYS A 140 -4.53 -14.15 11.95
N LEU A 141 -4.32 -13.22 11.02
CA LEU A 141 -3.00 -13.03 10.41
C LEU A 141 -1.95 -12.65 11.45
N LEU A 142 -2.23 -11.65 12.30
CA LEU A 142 -1.31 -11.22 13.37
C LEU A 142 -0.89 -12.38 14.26
N ALA A 143 -1.83 -13.24 14.66
CA ALA A 143 -1.56 -14.39 15.53
C ALA A 143 -0.62 -15.44 14.90
N THR A 144 -0.42 -15.40 13.58
CA THR A 144 0.44 -16.35 12.85
C THR A 144 1.71 -15.73 12.29
N GLN A 145 1.90 -14.40 12.44
CA GLN A 145 3.13 -13.74 12.00
C GLN A 145 4.26 -13.92 13.02
N GLY A 146 5.48 -14.17 12.53
CA GLY A 146 6.70 -14.13 13.32
C GLY A 146 7.28 -12.71 13.41
N ALA A 147 8.58 -12.62 13.70
CA ALA A 147 9.29 -11.34 13.67
C ALA A 147 9.16 -10.65 12.29
N PRO A 148 9.14 -9.30 12.24
CA PRO A 148 9.11 -8.58 10.97
C PRO A 148 10.22 -9.04 10.03
N LYS A 149 9.89 -9.26 8.76
CA LYS A 149 10.88 -9.61 7.74
C LYS A 149 11.87 -8.44 7.54
N PRO A 150 13.14 -8.72 7.18
CA PRO A 150 14.06 -7.66 6.74
C PRO A 150 13.65 -7.14 5.36
N ASN A 151 14.19 -5.97 4.98
CA ASN A 151 14.09 -5.50 3.60
C ASN A 151 14.93 -6.43 2.69
N LEU A 152 14.44 -6.70 1.47
CA LEU A 152 15.16 -7.50 0.47
C LEU A 152 15.65 -6.59 -0.64
N ILE A 153 16.93 -6.69 -1.00
CA ILE A 153 17.57 -5.86 -2.03
C ILE A 153 18.31 -6.76 -3.01
N LEU A 154 18.08 -6.55 -4.30
CA LEU A 154 18.71 -7.24 -5.42
C LEU A 154 19.28 -6.18 -6.39
N LEU A 155 20.58 -6.24 -6.62
CA LEU A 155 21.36 -5.30 -7.44
C LEU A 155 22.14 -6.04 -8.53
#